data_AF-A0A7S2AEV9-F1
#
_entry.id   AF-A0A7S2AEV9-F1
#
_cell.length_a   1.000
_cell.length_b   1.000
_cell.length_c   1.000
_cell.angle_alpha   90.00
_cell.angle_beta   90.00
_cell.angle_gamma   90.00
#
_symmetry.space_group_name_H-M   'P 1'
#
loop_
_entity.id
_entity.type
_entity.pdbx_description
1 polymer ?
#
loop_
_entity_poly.entity_id
_entity_poly.type
_entity_poly.pdbx_seq_one_letter_code
_entity_poly.pdbx_strand_id
1 'polypeptide(L)'
;VRKECFSSHLVSLGIFTCLAHLDDRIVQELCMEAMASVVLQSGDELFVPGPADADKAFRLISGEAVYTQEQTTAPILQTKHIDIEQHQWLCEAALWVHWRHVGTVKAKSPGHFV
;
A
#
# COMPACT_ATOMS: atom_id res chain seq x y z
N VAL A 1 14.25 16.62 4.44
CA VAL A 1 14.43 15.17 4.72
C VAL A 1 13.18 14.33 4.42
N ARG A 2 12.12 14.27 5.26
CA ARG A 2 10.96 13.38 4.97
C ARG A 2 10.28 13.63 3.62
N LYS A 3 10.01 14.89 3.27
CA LYS A 3 9.46 15.27 1.96
C LYS A 3 10.34 14.78 0.79
N GLU A 4 11.65 14.87 0.91
CA GLU A 4 12.58 14.42 -0.14
C GLU A 4 12.53 12.89 -0.28
N CYS A 5 12.35 12.16 0.83
CA CYS A 5 12.23 10.71 0.81
C CYS A 5 10.89 10.23 0.22
N PHE A 6 9.78 10.91 0.53
CA PHE A 6 8.44 10.40 0.25
C PHE A 6 7.76 11.02 -0.97
N SER A 7 8.14 12.24 -1.37
CA SER A 7 7.43 12.96 -2.43
C SER A 7 7.36 12.19 -3.73
N SER A 8 8.46 11.58 -4.18
CA SER A 8 8.53 10.76 -5.41
C SER A 8 7.61 9.52 -5.36
N HIS A 9 7.32 9.02 -4.16
CA HIS A 9 6.38 7.93 -3.97
C HIS A 9 4.94 8.43 -3.97
N LEU A 10 4.65 9.47 -3.20
CA LEU A 10 3.30 10.05 -3.10
C LEU A 10 2.78 10.52 -4.46
N VAL A 11 3.58 11.29 -5.21
CA VAL A 11 3.18 11.85 -6.51
C VAL A 11 3.13 10.82 -7.64
N SER A 12 3.38 9.54 -7.36
CA SER A 12 3.13 8.46 -8.33
C SER A 12 1.64 8.15 -8.50
N LEU A 13 0.79 8.57 -7.55
CA LEU A 13 -0.66 8.56 -7.71
C LEU A 13 -1.12 9.88 -8.31
N GLY A 14 -1.90 9.81 -9.38
CA GLY A 14 -2.27 10.98 -10.20
C GLY A 14 -2.95 12.12 -9.42
N ILE A 15 -3.74 11.79 -8.40
CA ILE A 15 -4.39 12.80 -7.56
C ILE A 15 -3.37 13.62 -6.76
N PHE A 16 -2.33 12.99 -6.22
CA PHE A 16 -1.27 13.68 -5.49
C PHE A 16 -0.33 14.43 -6.42
N THR A 17 -0.13 13.95 -7.65
CA THR A 17 0.56 14.72 -8.70
C THR A 17 -0.19 16.02 -9.00
N CYS A 18 -1.52 15.97 -9.08
CA CYS A 18 -2.35 17.16 -9.30
C CYS A 18 -2.23 18.15 -8.13
N LEU A 19 -2.33 17.65 -6.89
CA LEU A 19 -2.17 18.48 -5.69
C LEU A 19 -0.78 19.13 -5.61
N ALA A 20 0.27 18.43 -6.00
CA ALA A 20 1.63 18.98 -6.07
C ALA A 20 1.75 20.19 -7.00
N HIS A 21 1.00 20.22 -8.10
CA HIS A 21 0.99 21.35 -9.03
C HIS A 21 0.14 22.53 -8.52
N LEU A 22 -0.83 22.28 -7.65
CA LEU A 22 -1.71 23.31 -7.08
C LEU A 22 -1.07 23.98 -5.86
N ASP A 23 -0.59 23.19 -4.90
CA ASP A 23 0.08 23.68 -3.70
C ASP A 23 1.05 22.64 -3.14
N ASP A 24 2.34 22.96 -3.23
CA ASP A 24 3.45 22.13 -2.74
C ASP A 24 3.45 21.94 -1.21
N ARG A 25 2.70 22.77 -0.47
CA ARG A 25 2.51 22.62 0.98
C ARG A 25 1.66 21.40 1.33
N ILE A 26 0.66 21.08 0.52
CA ILE A 26 -0.19 19.89 0.73
C ILE A 26 0.66 18.63 0.66
N VAL A 27 1.56 18.55 -0.33
CA VAL A 27 2.49 17.42 -0.48
C VAL A 27 3.45 17.35 0.70
N GLN A 28 3.92 18.50 1.19
CA GLN A 28 4.79 18.57 2.36
C GLN A 28 4.09 18.04 3.61
N GLU A 29 2.86 18.47 3.88
CA GLU A 29 2.06 18.00 5.02
C GLU A 29 1.81 16.50 4.93
N LEU A 30 1.37 15.99 3.76
CA LEU A 30 1.15 14.55 3.56
C LEU A 30 2.43 13.72 3.77
N CYS A 31 3.59 14.17 3.27
CA CYS A 31 4.86 13.47 3.48
C CYS A 31 5.31 13.49 4.96
N MET A 32 4.91 14.50 5.72
CA MET A 32 5.29 14.66 7.12
C MET A 32 4.38 13.87 8.05
N GLU A 33 3.07 13.89 7.79
CA GLU A 33 2.05 13.43 8.73
C GLU A 33 1.37 12.12 8.31
N ALA A 34 1.18 11.88 7.01
CA ALA A 34 0.40 10.74 6.52
C ALA A 34 1.26 9.57 6.04
N MET A 35 2.48 9.83 5.57
CA MET A 35 3.36 8.78 5.05
C MET A 35 4.22 8.15 6.14
N ALA A 36 4.34 6.82 6.09
CA ALA A 36 5.17 6.03 6.99
C ALA A 36 6.01 5.02 6.20
N SER A 37 6.83 4.24 6.91
CA SER A 37 7.56 3.13 6.31
C SER A 37 7.32 1.88 7.12
N VAL A 38 7.13 0.77 6.44
CA VAL A 38 6.96 -0.56 7.04
C VAL A 38 8.04 -1.46 6.47
N VAL A 39 8.83 -2.06 7.33
CA VAL A 39 9.84 -3.06 6.95
C VAL A 39 9.36 -4.40 7.45
N LEU A 40 9.28 -5.37 6.55
CA LEU A 40 8.82 -6.73 6.82
C LEU A 40 9.96 -7.71 6.60
N GLN A 41 10.02 -8.75 7.43
CA GLN A 41 10.87 -9.92 7.18
C GLN A 41 10.16 -10.93 6.28
N SER A 42 10.93 -11.87 5.73
CA SER A 42 10.33 -12.99 4.99
C SER A 42 9.33 -13.74 5.89
N GLY A 43 8.11 -13.91 5.38
CA GLY A 43 7.04 -14.56 6.11
C GLY A 43 6.12 -13.63 6.91
N ASP A 44 6.47 -12.36 7.08
CA ASP A 44 5.60 -11.39 7.76
C ASP A 44 4.40 -11.00 6.87
N GLU A 45 3.28 -10.70 7.53
CA GLU A 45 2.04 -10.28 6.88
C GLU A 45 1.89 -8.76 7.00
N LEU A 46 1.67 -8.08 5.87
CA LEU A 46 1.43 -6.63 5.84
C LEU A 46 0.01 -6.30 6.30
N PHE A 47 -0.95 -7.08 5.82
CA PHE A 47 -2.35 -7.02 6.22
C PHE A 47 -3.02 -8.36 5.93
N VAL A 48 -4.10 -8.63 6.66
CA VAL A 48 -4.94 -9.82 6.52
C VAL A 48 -6.41 -9.43 6.33
N PRO A 49 -7.25 -10.31 5.78
CA PRO A 49 -8.68 -10.11 5.71
C PRO A 49 -9.30 -9.92 7.09
N GLY A 50 -10.27 -9.02 7.21
CA GLY A 50 -10.92 -8.80 8.49
C GLY A 50 -12.08 -7.80 8.45
N PRO A 51 -12.82 -7.69 9.57
CA PRO A 51 -13.94 -6.77 9.69
C PRO A 51 -13.51 -5.31 9.85
N ALA A 52 -12.23 -5.06 10.17
CA ALA A 52 -11.68 -3.72 10.32
C ALA A 52 -11.59 -3.02 8.97
N ASP A 53 -11.96 -1.74 8.97
CA ASP A 53 -11.79 -0.89 7.80
C ASP A 53 -10.29 -0.62 7.58
N ALA A 54 -9.87 -0.71 6.33
CA ALA A 54 -8.55 -0.32 5.87
C ALA A 54 -8.50 1.20 5.73
N ASP A 55 -7.47 1.81 6.31
CA ASP A 55 -7.24 3.26 6.34
C ASP A 55 -5.91 3.66 5.69
N LYS A 56 -5.21 2.69 5.06
CA LYS A 56 -3.87 2.84 4.50
C LYS A 56 -3.79 2.23 3.10
N ALA A 57 -3.03 2.89 2.24
CA ALA A 57 -2.50 2.32 1.02
C ALA A 57 -1.01 2.03 1.22
N PHE A 58 -0.49 1.06 0.48
CA PHE A 58 0.91 0.65 0.58
C PHE A 58 1.53 0.61 -0.80
N ARG A 59 2.81 0.98 -0.89
CA ARG A 59 3.61 0.80 -2.09
C ARG A 59 4.85 -0.03 -1.79
N LEU A 60 5.05 -1.10 -2.54
CA LEU A 60 6.26 -1.91 -2.42
C LEU A 60 7.45 -1.11 -2.97
N ILE A 61 8.44 -0.79 -2.14
CA ILE A 61 9.65 -0.07 -2.56
C ILE A 61 10.78 -1.02 -2.90
N SER A 62 10.95 -2.10 -2.15
CA SER A 62 11.94 -3.14 -2.40
C SER A 62 11.56 -4.47 -1.73
N GLY A 63 12.13 -5.57 -2.23
CA GLY A 63 11.80 -6.93 -1.79
C GLY A 63 10.73 -7.57 -2.66
N GLU A 64 10.22 -8.70 -2.20
CA GLU A 64 9.20 -9.50 -2.89
C GLU A 64 8.04 -9.78 -1.95
N ALA A 65 6.81 -9.72 -2.48
CA ALA A 65 5.61 -10.03 -1.73
C ALA A 65 4.56 -10.71 -2.61
N VAL A 66 3.64 -11.43 -1.98
CA VAL A 66 2.51 -12.09 -2.64
C VAL A 66 1.21 -11.65 -2.00
N TYR A 67 0.24 -11.32 -2.84
CA TYR A 67 -1.14 -11.19 -2.45
C TYR A 67 -1.86 -12.53 -2.63
N THR A 68 -2.54 -12.99 -1.59
CA THR A 68 -3.36 -14.20 -1.63
C THR A 68 -4.81 -13.84 -1.32
N GLN A 69 -5.73 -14.20 -2.21
CA GLN A 69 -7.16 -14.03 -2.01
C GLN A 69 -7.81 -15.42 -1.94
N GLU A 70 -8.57 -15.68 -0.87
CA GLU A 70 -9.23 -16.96 -0.61
C GLU A 70 -10.75 -16.88 -0.80
N GLN A 71 -11.39 -18.02 -1.05
CA GLN A 71 -12.86 -18.11 -1.20
C GLN A 71 -13.60 -17.80 0.11
N THR A 72 -12.96 -18.04 1.24
CA THR A 72 -13.50 -17.79 2.59
C THR A 72 -13.65 -16.29 2.87
N THR A 73 -12.89 -15.45 2.16
CA THR A 73 -12.82 -14.00 2.39
C THR A 73 -13.33 -13.17 1.23
N ALA A 74 -13.58 -13.78 0.06
CA ALA A 74 -14.11 -13.12 -1.12
C ALA A 74 -14.94 -14.08 -2.00
N PRO A 75 -15.93 -13.60 -2.77
CA PRO A 75 -16.75 -14.43 -3.66
C PRO A 75 -15.97 -14.79 -4.96
N ILE A 76 -14.88 -15.55 -4.82
CA ILE A 76 -14.06 -16.03 -5.93
C ILE A 76 -14.20 -17.54 -6.11
N LEU A 77 -14.01 -18.03 -7.33
CA LEU A 77 -14.16 -19.46 -7.65
C LEU A 77 -12.96 -20.31 -7.22
N GLN A 78 -11.77 -19.72 -7.10
CA GLN A 78 -10.51 -20.38 -6.75
C GLN A 78 -9.59 -19.39 -6.05
N THR A 79 -8.78 -19.88 -5.10
CA THR A 79 -7.75 -19.08 -4.44
C THR A 79 -6.79 -18.53 -5.49
N LYS A 80 -6.50 -17.23 -5.41
CA LYS A 80 -5.57 -16.55 -6.31
C LYS A 80 -4.33 -16.12 -5.56
N HIS A 81 -3.18 -16.37 -6.17
CA HIS A 81 -1.89 -15.85 -5.74
C HIS A 81 -1.39 -14.89 -6.81
N ILE A 82 -1.06 -13.67 -6.41
CA ILE A 82 -0.59 -12.60 -7.30
C ILE A 82 0.70 -12.07 -6.71
N ASP A 83 1.79 -12.22 -7.46
CA ASP A 83 3.06 -11.62 -7.09
C ASP A 83 2.97 -10.10 -7.24
N ILE A 84 3.45 -9.40 -6.22
CA ILE A 84 3.37 -7.94 -6.15
C ILE A 84 4.64 -7.39 -6.76
N GLU A 85 4.48 -6.59 -7.80
CA GLU A 85 5.59 -5.98 -8.50
C GLU A 85 6.17 -4.82 -7.67
N GLN A 86 7.47 -4.60 -7.79
CA GLN A 86 8.10 -3.43 -7.18
C GLN A 86 7.45 -2.16 -7.72
N HIS A 87 7.26 -1.18 -6.84
CA HIS A 87 6.59 0.10 -7.10
C HIS A 87 5.08 0.04 -7.33
N GLN A 88 4.46 -1.15 -7.24
CA GLN A 88 3.02 -1.32 -7.31
C GLN A 88 2.34 -0.79 -6.04
N TRP A 89 1.21 -0.12 -6.23
CA TRP A 89 0.31 0.30 -5.15
C TRP A 89 -0.68 -0.80 -4.79
N LEU A 90 -0.94 -0.92 -3.49
CA LEU A 90 -1.89 -1.82 -2.88
C LEU A 90 -2.89 -0.97 -2.09
N CYS A 91 -4.16 -1.33 -2.20
CA CYS A 91 -5.23 -0.73 -1.39
C CYS A 91 -5.38 0.79 -1.56
N GLU A 92 -5.07 1.36 -2.73
CA GLU A 92 -5.29 2.79 -3.01
C GLU A 92 -6.73 3.23 -2.71
N ALA A 93 -7.72 2.36 -2.99
CA ALA A 93 -9.12 2.62 -2.70
C ALA A 93 -9.41 2.90 -1.21
N ALA A 94 -8.60 2.38 -0.29
CA ALA A 94 -8.74 2.62 1.15
C ALA A 94 -8.52 4.09 1.55
N LEU A 95 -7.91 4.91 0.68
CA LEU A 95 -7.75 6.34 0.91
C LEU A 95 -9.03 7.14 0.65
N TRP A 96 -10.00 6.56 -0.07
CA TRP A 96 -11.13 7.32 -0.62
C TRP A 96 -12.49 6.79 -0.15
N VAL A 97 -12.57 5.51 0.21
CA VAL A 97 -13.81 4.84 0.58
C VAL A 97 -13.61 3.93 1.79
N HIS A 98 -14.70 3.60 2.48
CA HIS A 98 -14.70 2.52 3.45
C HIS A 98 -14.36 1.20 2.74
N TRP A 99 -13.12 0.76 2.95
CA TRP A 99 -12.56 -0.41 2.31
C TRP A 99 -12.24 -1.47 3.36
N ARG A 100 -12.33 -2.75 3.00
CA ARG A 100 -11.84 -3.85 3.84
C ARG A 100 -10.94 -4.75 3.04
N HIS A 101 -9.87 -5.22 3.67
CA HIS A 101 -9.01 -6.21 3.05
C HIS A 101 -9.78 -7.52 2.87
N VAL A 102 -9.76 -8.07 1.66
CA VAL A 102 -10.38 -9.34 1.30
C VAL A 102 -9.36 -10.43 0.97
N GLY A 103 -8.07 -10.10 1.04
CA GLY A 103 -6.95 -11.02 0.91
C GLY A 103 -5.79 -10.59 1.81
N THR A 104 -4.76 -11.42 1.85
CA THR A 104 -3.56 -11.23 2.66
C THR A 104 -2.39 -10.82 1.77
N VAL A 105 -1.58 -9.86 2.21
CA VAL A 105 -0.25 -9.62 1.62
C VAL A 105 0.83 -10.13 2.55
N LYS A 106 1.72 -10.96 2.02
CA LYS A 106 2.81 -11.59 2.77
C LYS A 106 4.14 -11.36 2.06
N ALA A 107 5.16 -10.99 2.82
CA ALA A 107 6.52 -10.82 2.31
C ALA A 107 7.16 -12.19 2.00
N LYS A 108 7.75 -12.34 0.81
CA LYS A 108 8.55 -13.52 0.43
C LYS A 108 10.01 -13.37 0.84
N SER A 109 10.51 -12.14 0.86
CA SER A 109 11.86 -11.76 1.28
C SER A 109 11.80 -10.50 2.17
N PRO A 110 12.89 -10.13 2.88
CA PRO A 110 12.92 -8.85 3.57
C PRO A 110 12.58 -7.70 2.61
N GLY A 111 11.57 -6.91 2.96
CA GLY A 111 10.97 -5.93 2.06
C GLY A 111 10.61 -4.62 2.76
N HIS A 112 10.53 -3.57 1.98
CA HIS A 112 10.20 -2.22 2.44
C HIS A 112 8.98 -1.70 1.69
N PHE A 113 8.01 -1.23 2.47
CA PHE A 113 6.78 -0.61 2.01
C PHE A 113 6.70 0.83 2.55
N VAL A 114 6.02 1.68 1.80
CA VAL A 114 5.65 3.05 2.21
C VAL A 114 4.16 3.27 2.10
#